data_AF-A0A950XHC2-F1
#
_entry.id   AF-A0A950XHC2-F1
#
_cell.length_a   1.000
_cell.length_b   1.000
_cell.length_c   1.000
_cell.angle_alpha   90.00
_cell.angle_beta   90.00
_cell.angle_gamma   90.00
#
_symmetry.space_group_name_H-M   'P 1'
#
loop_
_entity.id
_entity.type
_entity.pdbx_description
1 polymer ?
#
loop_
_entity_poly.entity_id
_entity_poly.type
_entity_poly.pdbx_seq_one_letter_code
_entity_poly.pdbx_strand_id
1 'polypeptide(L)'
;MLPLALFFTAVLIAYDALTAAIAKAVGISFDSFLVLAWVLFFLMGVIAGRKFGWFGLLAVGVAAALEATLGWYVAALIGPGYVPGWTTHMLLLLAVERTLVSCAIAAAGIFIGRRSSPPSTRGRGRAATNPYV
;
A
#
# COMPACT_ATOMS: atom_id res chain seq x y z
N MET A 1 8.02 -10.60 -5.83
CA MET A 1 7.65 -9.69 -4.72
C MET A 1 8.11 -8.27 -5.01
N LEU A 2 9.37 -8.07 -5.42
CA LEU A 2 9.90 -6.76 -5.83
C LEU A 2 9.07 -6.03 -6.92
N PRO A 3 8.65 -6.65 -8.04
CA PRO A 3 7.86 -5.94 -9.05
C PRO A 3 6.50 -5.48 -8.54
N LEU A 4 5.90 -6.25 -7.62
CA LEU A 4 4.62 -5.91 -7.01
C LEU A 4 4.79 -4.74 -6.02
N ALA A 5 5.86 -4.76 -5.21
CA ALA A 5 6.20 -3.65 -4.32
C ALA A 5 6.42 -2.35 -5.12
N LEU A 6 7.24 -2.40 -6.17
CA LEU A 6 7.51 -1.25 -7.05
C LEU A 6 6.23 -0.71 -7.70
N PHE A 7 5.37 -1.59 -8.21
CA PHE A 7 4.09 -1.19 -8.80
C PHE A 7 3.23 -0.43 -7.79
N PHE A 8 3.07 -0.98 -6.58
CA PHE A 8 2.27 -0.35 -5.55
C PHE A 8 2.89 0.96 -5.04
N THR A 9 4.21 1.02 -4.87
CA THR A 9 4.93 2.25 -4.56
C THR A 9 4.65 3.32 -5.61
N ALA A 10 4.74 3.00 -6.90
CA ALA A 10 4.46 3.95 -7.97
C ALA A 10 3.02 4.45 -7.94
N VAL A 11 2.05 3.57 -7.70
CA VAL A 11 0.63 3.94 -7.56
C VAL A 11 0.40 4.88 -6.37
N LEU A 12 1.01 4.58 -5.22
CA LEU A 12 0.86 5.39 -4.01
C LEU A 12 1.51 6.77 -4.16
N ILE A 13 2.70 6.86 -4.74
CA ILE A 13 3.36 8.14 -5.01
C ILE A 13 2.54 8.98 -6.01
N ALA A 14 2.03 8.36 -7.07
CA ALA A 14 1.17 9.05 -8.04
C ALA A 14 -0.13 9.54 -7.40
N TYR A 15 -0.69 8.74 -6.48
CA TYR A 15 -1.87 9.11 -5.71
C TYR A 15 -1.60 10.32 -4.80
N ASP A 16 -0.47 10.34 -4.08
CA ASP A 16 -0.06 11.48 -3.24
C ASP A 16 0.14 12.75 -4.07
N ALA A 17 0.82 12.64 -5.21
CA ALA A 17 1.05 13.76 -6.11
C ALA A 17 -0.27 14.35 -6.64
N LEU A 18 -1.21 13.48 -7.04
CA LEU A 18 -2.51 13.87 -7.56
C LEU A 18 -3.38 14.50 -6.46
N THR A 19 -3.43 13.90 -5.28
CA THR A 19 -4.21 14.43 -4.14
C THR A 19 -3.65 15.75 -3.64
N ALA A 20 -2.33 15.93 -3.63
CA ALA A 20 -1.70 17.22 -3.35
C ALA A 20 -2.07 18.30 -4.38
N ALA A 21 -2.10 17.94 -5.67
CA ALA A 21 -2.53 18.85 -6.74
C ALA A 21 -4.02 19.23 -6.61
N ILE A 22 -4.89 18.26 -6.33
CA ILE A 22 -6.33 18.50 -6.11
C ILE A 22 -6.56 19.34 -4.86
N ALA A 23 -5.89 19.01 -3.74
CA ALA A 23 -6.00 19.75 -2.49
C ALA A 23 -5.61 21.22 -2.70
N LYS A 24 -4.53 21.49 -3.45
CA LYS A 24 -4.13 22.84 -3.84
C LYS A 24 -5.14 23.54 -4.73
N ALA A 25 -5.71 22.84 -5.71
CA ALA A 25 -6.67 23.42 -6.65
C ALA A 25 -8.01 23.78 -6.00
N VAL A 26 -8.46 22.97 -5.04
CA VAL A 26 -9.77 23.11 -4.38
C VAL A 26 -9.65 23.88 -3.05
N GLY A 27 -8.44 24.04 -2.50
CA GLY A 27 -8.21 24.73 -1.23
C GLY A 27 -8.64 23.92 0.01
N ILE A 28 -8.65 22.60 -0.10
CA ILE A 28 -9.02 21.67 0.99
C ILE A 28 -7.79 21.05 1.65
N SER A 29 -7.94 20.57 2.88
CA SER A 29 -6.86 19.85 3.56
C SER A 29 -6.52 18.54 2.85
N PHE A 30 -5.22 18.27 2.66
CA PHE A 30 -4.69 17.01 2.16
C PHE A 30 -5.15 15.81 2.98
N ASP A 31 -5.35 15.98 4.29
CA ASP A 31 -5.81 14.91 5.19
C ASP A 31 -7.20 14.36 4.83
N SER A 32 -7.99 15.10 4.04
CA SER A 32 -9.30 14.65 3.54
C SER A 32 -9.19 13.40 2.65
N PHE A 33 -8.02 13.16 2.05
CA PHE A 33 -7.76 12.03 1.15
C PHE A 33 -7.22 10.79 1.88
N LEU A 34 -6.98 10.88 3.19
CA LEU A 34 -6.34 9.84 3.99
C LEU A 34 -7.16 8.54 4.01
N VAL A 35 -8.49 8.64 4.07
CA VAL A 35 -9.39 7.46 4.02
C VAL A 35 -9.25 6.70 2.70
N LEU A 36 -9.06 7.43 1.59
CA LEU A 36 -8.97 6.82 0.27
C LEU A 36 -7.59 6.18 0.06
N ALA A 37 -6.53 6.73 0.66
CA ALA A 37 -5.22 6.06 0.77
C ALA A 37 -5.32 4.72 1.53
N TRP A 38 -6.07 4.68 2.64
CA TRP A 38 -6.30 3.44 3.39
C TRP A 38 -7.00 2.37 2.56
N VAL A 39 -7.97 2.75 1.73
CA VAL A 39 -8.62 1.82 0.80
C VAL A 39 -7.60 1.23 -0.19
N LEU A 40 -6.66 2.03 -0.69
CA LEU A 40 -5.59 1.55 -1.57
C LEU A 40 -4.69 0.52 -0.87
N PHE A 41 -4.27 0.79 0.38
CA PHE A 41 -3.50 -0.18 1.17
C PHE A 41 -4.27 -1.48 1.44
N PHE A 42 -5.58 -1.39 1.69
CA PHE A 42 -6.42 -2.56 1.84
C PHE A 42 -6.48 -3.41 0.56
N LEU A 43 -6.75 -2.78 -0.59
CA LEU A 43 -6.79 -3.47 -1.89
C LEU A 43 -5.45 -4.08 -2.27
N MET A 44 -4.36 -3.35 -2.02
CA MET A 44 -3.00 -3.84 -2.15
C MET A 44 -2.78 -5.09 -1.28
N GLY A 45 -3.24 -5.06 -0.03
CA GLY A 45 -3.26 -6.20 0.88
C GLY A 45 -4.01 -7.40 0.31
N VAL A 46 -5.21 -7.20 -0.24
CA VAL A 46 -6.00 -8.27 -0.89
C VAL A 46 -5.22 -8.92 -2.05
N ILE A 47 -4.65 -8.11 -2.94
CA ILE A 47 -3.88 -8.61 -4.09
C ILE A 47 -2.63 -9.36 -3.62
N ALA A 48 -1.91 -8.81 -2.64
CA ALA A 48 -0.71 -9.40 -2.08
C ALA A 48 -1.04 -10.73 -1.36
N GLY A 49 -2.14 -10.78 -0.62
CA GLY A 49 -2.62 -11.99 0.06
C GLY A 49 -3.00 -13.09 -0.91
N ARG A 50 -3.59 -12.76 -2.06
CA ARG A 50 -3.91 -13.73 -3.11
C ARG A 50 -2.67 -14.36 -3.74
N LYS A 51 -1.63 -13.57 -4.01
CA LYS A 51 -0.42 -14.03 -4.72
C LYS A 51 0.67 -14.60 -3.82
N PHE A 52 0.86 -14.04 -2.62
CA PHE A 52 2.03 -14.31 -1.76
C PHE A 52 1.67 -14.62 -0.31
N GLY A 53 0.38 -14.58 0.07
CA GLY A 53 -0.05 -14.80 1.45
C GLY A 53 0.52 -13.75 2.41
N TRP A 54 0.88 -14.18 3.63
CA TRP A 54 1.44 -13.28 4.66
C TRP A 54 2.78 -12.65 4.27
N PHE A 55 3.59 -13.32 3.45
CA PHE A 55 4.83 -12.71 2.95
C PHE A 55 4.57 -11.46 2.11
N GLY A 56 3.37 -11.32 1.53
CA GLY A 56 2.94 -10.11 0.85
C GLY A 56 3.04 -8.84 1.72
N LEU A 57 2.95 -8.98 3.04
CA LEU A 57 3.02 -7.88 4.00
C LEU A 57 4.38 -7.17 3.98
N LEU A 58 5.47 -7.88 3.64
CA LEU A 58 6.79 -7.27 3.43
C LEU A 58 6.78 -6.30 2.25
N ALA A 59 6.12 -6.67 1.14
CA ALA A 59 6.00 -5.79 -0.02
C ALA A 59 5.12 -4.57 0.30
N VAL A 60 4.11 -4.73 1.17
CA VAL A 60 3.30 -3.62 1.65
C VAL A 60 4.05 -2.70 2.58
N GLY A 61 4.81 -3.24 3.53
CA GLY A 61 5.64 -2.45 4.43
C GLY A 61 6.68 -1.62 3.69
N VAL A 62 7.34 -2.18 2.68
CA VAL A 62 8.29 -1.44 1.84
C VAL A 62 7.59 -0.33 1.07
N ALA A 63 6.43 -0.60 0.46
CA ALA A 63 5.71 0.44 -0.28
C ALA A 63 5.18 1.56 0.63
N ALA A 64 4.68 1.22 1.82
CA ALA A 64 4.21 2.17 2.81
C ALA A 64 5.35 3.07 3.32
N ALA A 65 6.53 2.48 3.61
CA ALA A 65 7.70 3.26 4.01
C ALA A 65 8.17 4.20 2.88
N LEU A 66 8.11 3.76 1.62
CA LEU A 66 8.46 4.59 0.47
C LEU A 66 7.42 5.68 0.19
N GLU A 67 6.12 5.42 0.39
CA GLU A 67 5.08 6.45 0.30
C GLU A 67 5.25 7.52 1.38
N ALA A 68 5.43 7.10 2.64
CA ALA A 68 5.63 8.02 3.77
C ALA A 68 6.91 8.88 3.67
N THR A 69 7.86 8.50 2.80
CA THR A 69 9.10 9.26 2.56
C THR A 69 9.05 10.01 1.23
N LEU A 70 9.04 9.28 0.11
CA LEU A 70 9.08 9.87 -1.23
C LEU A 70 7.74 10.47 -1.64
N GLY A 71 6.62 9.84 -1.31
CA GLY A 71 5.27 10.35 -1.61
C GLY A 71 5.03 11.69 -0.94
N TRP A 72 5.39 11.81 0.35
CA TRP A 72 5.29 13.07 1.09
C TRP A 72 6.26 14.13 0.57
N TYR A 73 7.47 13.76 0.19
CA TYR A 73 8.42 14.70 -0.42
C TYR A 73 7.88 15.26 -1.75
N VAL A 74 7.29 14.41 -2.60
CA VAL A 74 6.67 14.84 -3.86
C VAL A 74 5.41 15.68 -3.61
N ALA A 75 4.56 15.28 -2.66
CA ALA A 75 3.37 16.05 -2.28
C ALA A 75 3.74 17.44 -1.74
N ALA A 76 4.80 17.54 -0.94
CA ALA A 76 5.32 18.80 -0.40
C ALA A 76 5.83 19.75 -1.50
N LEU A 77 6.34 19.22 -2.62
CA LEU A 77 6.76 20.03 -3.77
C LEU A 77 5.57 20.57 -4.59
N ILE A 78 4.39 19.94 -4.50
CA ILE A 78 3.23 20.24 -5.35
C ILE A 78 2.18 21.09 -4.60
N GLY A 79 1.77 20.65 -3.41
CA GLY A 79 0.62 21.15 -2.65
C GLY A 79 0.95 22.24 -1.62
N PRO A 80 -0.05 22.83 -0.94
CA PRO A 80 0.18 23.86 0.07
C PRO A 80 1.09 23.28 1.16
N GLY A 81 2.21 23.95 1.40
CA GLY A 81 3.39 23.42 2.05
C GLY A 81 3.08 22.52 3.25
N TYR A 82 3.63 21.30 3.21
CA TYR A 82 3.86 20.53 4.44
C TYR A 82 4.51 21.47 5.46
N VAL A 83 3.87 21.53 6.63
CA VAL A 83 3.94 22.64 7.59
C VAL A 83 5.39 23.10 7.87
N PRO A 84 5.74 24.37 7.62
CA PRO A 84 6.97 24.96 8.12
C PRO A 84 6.95 24.92 9.65
N GLY A 85 7.80 24.09 10.27
CA GLY A 85 7.90 23.98 11.73
C GLY A 85 7.91 22.55 12.30
N TRP A 86 7.71 21.53 11.47
CA TRP A 86 7.82 20.14 11.93
C TRP A 86 9.28 19.75 12.11
N THR A 87 9.63 19.29 13.31
CA THR A 87 10.95 18.75 13.58
C THR A 87 11.14 17.43 12.85
N THR A 88 12.38 17.08 12.48
CA THR A 88 12.72 15.78 11.86
C THR A 88 12.17 14.60 12.68
N HIS A 89 12.13 14.75 14.00
CA HIS A 89 11.54 13.77 14.93
C HIS A 89 10.04 13.56 14.71
N MET A 90 9.28 14.64 14.48
CA MET A 90 7.85 14.58 14.23
C MET A 90 7.51 13.94 12.88
N LEU A 91 8.33 14.21 11.85
CA LEU A 91 8.22 13.55 10.54
C LEU A 91 8.48 12.04 10.64
N LEU A 92 9.51 11.64 11.40
CA LEU A 92 9.82 10.22 11.62
C LEU A 92 8.70 9.51 12.39
N LEU A 93 8.18 10.11 13.46
CA LEU A 93 7.07 9.53 14.22
C LEU A 93 5.82 9.35 13.35
N LEU A 94 5.43 10.37 12.59
CA LEU A 94 4.28 10.28 11.71
C LEU A 94 4.48 9.26 10.58
N ALA A 95 5.69 9.16 10.03
CA ALA A 95 6.00 8.14 9.03
C ALA A 95 5.88 6.72 9.62
N VAL A 96 6.37 6.50 10.84
CA VAL A 96 6.26 5.21 11.54
C VAL A 96 4.79 4.89 11.85
N GLU A 97 4.06 5.83 12.43
CA GLU A 97 2.63 5.65 12.76
C GLU A 97 1.81 5.34 11.51
N ARG A 98 1.97 6.12 10.43
CA ARG A 98 1.29 5.86 9.15
C ARG A 98 1.68 4.51 8.57
N THR A 99 2.96 4.15 8.60
CA THR A 99 3.43 2.85 8.09
C THR A 99 2.80 1.69 8.87
N LEU A 100 2.71 1.80 10.20
CA LEU A 100 2.08 0.79 11.06
C LEU A 100 0.58 0.65 10.77
N VAL A 101 -0.14 1.77 10.68
CA VAL A 101 -1.58 1.77 10.35
C VAL A 101 -1.81 1.18 8.96
N SER A 102 -1.05 1.60 7.95
CA SER A 102 -1.13 1.06 6.59
C SER A 102 -0.81 -0.44 6.54
N CYS A 103 0.16 -0.92 7.31
CA CYS A 103 0.45 -2.35 7.45
C CYS A 103 -0.69 -3.12 8.12
N ALA A 104 -1.32 -2.56 9.15
CA ALA A 104 -2.45 -3.19 9.82
C ALA A 104 -3.67 -3.32 8.88
N ILE A 105 -3.97 -2.27 8.12
CA ILE A 105 -5.04 -2.27 7.12
C ILE A 105 -4.73 -3.26 6.00
N ALA A 106 -3.49 -3.28 5.52
CA ALA A 106 -3.05 -4.24 4.52
C ALA A 106 -3.08 -5.69 5.03
N ALA A 107 -2.81 -5.93 6.33
CA ALA A 107 -2.93 -7.24 6.95
C ALA A 107 -4.37 -7.76 6.88
N ALA A 108 -5.36 -6.90 7.14
CA ALA A 108 -6.77 -7.23 6.98
C ALA A 108 -7.11 -7.58 5.52
N GLY A 109 -6.58 -6.80 4.56
CA GLY A 109 -6.67 -7.11 3.14
C GLY A 109 -6.05 -8.47 2.79
N ILE A 110 -4.84 -8.76 3.28
CA ILE A 110 -4.14 -10.03 3.06
C ILE A 110 -4.96 -11.21 3.58
N PHE A 111 -5.52 -11.09 4.78
CA PHE A 111 -6.36 -12.12 5.37
C PHE A 111 -7.56 -12.47 4.47
N ILE A 112 -8.24 -11.46 3.93
CA ILE A 112 -9.36 -11.64 3.01
C ILE A 112 -8.87 -12.22 1.67
N GLY A 113 -7.77 -11.70 1.13
CA GLY A 113 -7.17 -12.16 -0.12
C GLY A 113 -6.78 -13.63 -0.09
N ARG A 114 -6.25 -14.10 1.05
CA ARG A 114 -5.91 -15.52 1.24
C ARG A 114 -7.14 -16.44 1.24
N ARG A 115 -8.26 -15.97 1.80
CA ARG A 115 -9.52 -16.73 1.85
C ARG A 115 -10.28 -16.75 0.52
N SER A 116 -10.07 -15.74 -0.31
CA SER A 116 -10.72 -15.59 -1.62
C SER A 116 -9.87 -16.14 -2.78
N SER A 117 -8.68 -16.67 -2.51
CA SER A 117 -7.91 -17.42 -3.50
C SER A 117 -8.61 -18.75 -3.81
N PRO A 118 -8.95 -19.03 -5.08
CA PRO A 118 -9.46 -20.34 -5.46
C PRO A 118 -8.44 -21.42 -5.07
N PRO A 119 -8.88 -22.64 -4.70
CA PRO A 119 -7.99 -23.75 -4.38
C PRO A 119 -7.00 -23.88 -5.52
N SER A 120 -5.72 -23.70 -5.20
CA SER A 120 -4.66 -23.72 -6.21
C SER A 120 -4.81 -24.96 -7.09
N THR A 121 -4.65 -24.78 -8.38
CA THR A 121 -4.44 -25.81 -9.41
C THR A 121 -3.31 -26.81 -9.09
N ARG A 122 -2.70 -26.78 -7.89
CA ARG A 122 -1.89 -27.86 -7.32
C ARG A 122 -2.63 -29.20 -7.25
N GLY A 123 -3.97 -29.20 -7.25
CA GLY A 123 -4.76 -30.43 -7.37
C GLY A 123 -4.79 -31.03 -8.78
N ARG A 124 -4.63 -30.23 -9.85
CA ARG A 124 -4.73 -30.72 -11.23
C ARG A 124 -3.45 -31.38 -11.76
N GLY A 125 -2.29 -31.07 -11.19
CA GLY A 125 -1.03 -31.73 -11.55
C GLY A 125 -0.89 -33.17 -11.02
N ARG A 126 -1.50 -33.47 -9.86
CA ARG A 126 -1.48 -34.83 -9.27
C ARG A 126 -2.50 -35.77 -9.91
N ALA A 127 -3.60 -35.25 -10.45
CA ALA A 127 -4.59 -36.07 -11.16
C ALA A 127 -4.13 -36.46 -12.58
N ALA A 128 -3.25 -35.66 -13.21
CA ALA A 128 -2.75 -35.93 -14.55
C ALA A 128 -1.51 -36.85 -14.59
N THR A 129 -0.99 -37.29 -13.43
CA THR A 129 0.25 -38.08 -13.33
C THR A 129 0.09 -39.45 -12.68
N ASN A 130 -1.14 -39.90 -12.42
CA ASN A 130 -1.38 -41.26 -11.96
C ASN A 130 -2.07 -42.10 -13.06
N PRO A 131 -1.32 -42.86 -13.88
CA PRO A 131 -1.90 -43.79 -14.84
C PRO A 131 -2.43 -45.09 -14.21
N TYR A 132 -2.54 -45.17 -12.88
CA TYR A 132 -2.95 -46.38 -12.15
C TYR A 132 -4.19 -46.21 -11.26
N VAL A 133 -5.11 -45.31 -11.63
CA VAL A 133 -6.50 -45.29 -11.11
C VAL A 133 -7.46 -45.38 -12.28
#